data_AF-A0A392TA43-F1
#
_entry.id   AF-A0A392TA43-F1
#
_cell.length_a   1.000
_cell.length_b   1.000
_cell.length_c   1.000
_cell.angle_alpha   90.00
_cell.angle_beta   90.00
_cell.angle_gamma   90.00
#
_symmetry.space_group_name_H-M   'P 1'
#
loop_
_entity.id
_entity.type
_entity.pdbx_description
1 polymer ?
#
loop_
_entity_poly.entity_id
_entity_poly.type
_entity_poly.pdbx_seq_one_letter_code
_entity_poly.pdbx_strand_id
1 'polypeptide(L)' 'MSVLVNGSPTEEISIKRGLKQGDPLAPHLFLIVAEGLGALMRTAVDRGQFKPFVVGRG' A
#
# COMPACT_ATOMS: atom_id res chain seq x y z
N MET A 1 3.58 -12.17 2.43
CA MET A 1 2.89 -11.68 1.21
C MET A 1 3.51 -12.37 -0.01
N SER A 2 2.74 -13.16 -0.75
CA SER A 2 3.17 -13.78 -2.01
C SER A 2 2.47 -13.08 -3.18
N VAL A 3 3.16 -12.97 -4.31
CA VAL A 3 2.59 -12.48 -5.57
C VAL A 3 2.53 -13.65 -6.56
N LEU A 4 1.56 -13.63 -7.47
CA LEU A 4 1.47 -14.64 -8.52
C LEU A 4 2.32 -14.20 -9.71
N VAL A 5 3.26 -15.05 -10.14
CA VAL A 5 4.01 -14.87 -11.39
C VAL A 5 3.65 -16.04 -12.30
N ASN A 6 3.07 -15.75 -13.45
CA ASN A 6 2.54 -16.76 -14.38
C ASN A 6 1.57 -17.76 -13.71
N GLY A 7 0.71 -17.25 -12.83
CA GLY A 7 -0.30 -18.06 -12.11
C GLY A 7 0.26 -18.93 -10.98
N SER A 8 1.58 -18.94 -10.78
CA SER A 8 2.21 -19.67 -9.67
C SER A 8 2.59 -18.69 -8.55
N PRO A 9 2.30 -19.03 -7.27
CA PRO A 9 2.71 -18.19 -6.15
C PRO A 9 4.23 -18.16 -6.03
N THR A 10 4.79 -16.95 -5.91
CA THR A 10 6.19 -16.77 -5.56
C THR A 10 6.41 -17.13 -4.09
N GLU A 11 7.68 -17.34 -3.73
CA GLU A 11 8.06 -17.40 -2.32
C GLU A 11 7.55 -16.18 -1.55
N GLU A 12 7.31 -16.40 -0.26
CA GLU A 12 6.77 -15.37 0.59
C GLU A 12 7.78 -14.24 0.77
N ILE A 13 7.42 -13.05 0.31
CA ILE A 13 8.28 -11.87 0.41
C ILE A 13 8.35 -11.47 1.88
N SER A 14 9.48 -11.77 2.52
CA SER A 14 9.82 -11.25 3.84
C SER A 14 10.26 -9.80 3.69
N ILE A 15 9.31 -8.88 3.84
CA ILE A 15 9.58 -7.43 3.82
C ILE A 15 10.38 -7.08 5.09
N LYS A 16 11.70 -7.18 5.01
CA LYS A 16 12.62 -6.58 6.01
C LYS A 16 12.78 -5.10 5.68
N ARG A 17 12.92 -4.24 6.69
CA ARG A 17 12.91 -2.76 6.59
C ARG A 17 13.49 -2.25 5.26
N GLY A 18 12.60 -1.76 4.38
CA GLY A 18 12.92 -1.11 3.12
C GLY A 18 12.76 -2.00 1.89
N LEU A 19 12.02 -1.49 0.90
CA LEU A 19 12.31 -1.82 -0.50
C LEU A 19 13.73 -1.34 -0.76
N LYS A 20 14.67 -2.26 -0.98
CA LYS A 20 16.06 -1.90 -1.22
C LYS A 20 16.08 -0.93 -2.39
N GLN A 21 16.61 0.26 -2.18
CA GLN A 21 16.78 1.28 -3.22
C GLN A 21 17.47 0.61 -4.43
N GLY A 22 16.81 0.64 -5.59
CA GLY A 22 17.24 -0.10 -6.79
C GLY A 22 16.39 -1.32 -7.15
N ASP A 23 15.39 -1.68 -6.34
CA ASP A 23 14.39 -2.67 -6.75
C ASP A 23 13.45 -2.05 -7.80
N PRO A 24 13.42 -2.56 -9.05
CA PRO A 24 12.57 -2.03 -10.11
C PRO A 24 11.07 -2.13 -9.78
N LEU A 25 10.67 -2.97 -8.82
CA LEU A 25 9.27 -3.11 -8.39
C LEU A 25 8.88 -2.11 -7.30
N ALA A 26 9.83 -1.46 -6.63
CA ALA A 26 9.53 -0.57 -5.51
C ALA A 26 8.51 0.55 -5.82
N PRO A 27 8.56 1.23 -6.99
CA PRO A 27 7.56 2.24 -7.34
C PRO A 27 6.15 1.66 -7.48
N HIS A 28 6.04 0.47 -8.07
CA HIS A 28 4.75 -0.20 -8.28
C HIS A 28 4.15 -0.68 -6.96
N LEU A 29 4.98 -1.26 -6.09
CA LEU A 29 4.55 -1.68 -4.76
C LEU A 29 4.13 -0.49 -3.88
N PHE A 30 4.82 0.65 -4.01
CA PHE A 30 4.42 1.88 -3.32
C PHE A 30 3.02 2.33 -3.74
N LEU A 31 2.72 2.34 -5.05
CA LEU A 31 1.40 2.71 -5.56
C LEU A 31 0.30 1.77 -5.05
N ILE A 32 0.51 0.46 -5.11
CA ILE A 32 -0.45 -0.53 -4.62
C ILE A 32 -0.77 -0.29 -3.13
N VAL A 33 0.26 -0.06 -2.32
CA VAL A 33 0.08 0.22 -0.88
C VAL A 33 -0.63 1.55 -0.66
N ALA A 34 -0.26 2.60 -1.39
CA ALA A 34 -0.88 3.92 -1.27
C ALA A 34 -2.37 3.89 -1.64
N GLU A 35 -2.73 3.21 -2.73
CA GLU A 35 -4.12 3.04 -3.17
C GLU A 35 -4.93 2.23 -2.16
N GLY A 36 -4.39 1.10 -1.69
CA GLY A 36 -5.01 0.25 -0.68
C GLY A 36 -5.23 0.99 0.63
N LEU A 37 -4.22 1.72 1.11
CA LEU A 37 -4.32 2.55 2.31
C LEU A 37 -5.39 3.65 2.13
N GLY A 38 -5.43 4.31 0.98
CA GLY A 38 -6.45 5.31 0.66
C GLY A 38 -7.87 4.73 0.71
N ALA A 39 -8.07 3.52 0.18
CA ALA A 39 -9.36 2.82 0.24
C ALA A 39 -9.77 2.45 1.67
N LEU A 40 -8.82 1.96 2.47
CA LEU A 40 -9.06 1.66 3.88
C LEU A 40 -9.40 2.91 4.69
N MET A 41 -8.71 4.03 4.43
CA MET A 41 -9.00 5.31 5.08
C MET A 41 -10.41 5.83 4.74
N ARG A 42 -10.83 5.76 3.46
CA ARG A 42 -12.22 6.08 3.08
C ARG A 42 -13.22 5.21 3.83
N THR A 43 -12.98 3.91 3.87
CA THR A 43 -13.84 2.96 4.61
C THR A 43 -13.91 3.30 6.11
N ALA A 44 -12.79 3.68 6.73
CA ALA A 44 -12.75 4.08 8.13
C ALA A 44 -13.54 5.37 8.39
N VAL A 45 -13.50 6.33 7.46
CA VAL A 45 -14.33 7.54 7.51
C VAL A 45 -15.81 7.20 7.38
N ASP A 46 -16.18 6.36 6.41
CA ASP A 46 -17.57 5.93 6.17
C ASP A 46 -18.16 5.19 7.37
N ARG A 47 -17.31 4.45 8.10
CA ARG A 47 -17.68 3.75 9.35
C ARG A 47 -17.67 4.64 10.59
N GLY A 48 -17.35 5.93 10.45
CA GLY A 48 -17.24 6.86 11.58
C GLY A 48 -16.06 6.56 12.52
N GLN A 49 -15.12 5.72 12.11
CA GLN A 49 -13.93 5.36 12.89
C GLN A 49 -12.84 6.43 12.76
N PHE A 50 -12.90 7.25 11.73
CA PHE A 50 -11.96 8.33 11.49
C PHE A 50 -12.68 9.61 11.07
N LYS A 51 -12.30 10.75 11.65
CA LYS A 51 -12.82 12.06 11.26
C LYS A 51 -11.85 12.74 10.29
N PRO A 52 -12.28 13.08 9.06
CA PRO A 52 -11.41 13.79 8.12
C PRO A 52 -11.08 15.18 8.65
N PHE A 53 -9.88 15.66 8.33
CA PHE A 53 -9.43 17.01 8.62
C PHE A 53 -8.82 17.64 7.38
N VAL A 54 -9.00 18.96 7.24
CA VAL A 54 -8.46 19.73 6.11
C VAL A 54 -7.13 20.32 6.55
N VAL A 55 -6.06 20.01 5.83
CA VAL A 55 -4.79 20.74 5.95
C VAL A 55 -4.93 22.02 5.11
N GLY A 56 -4.54 23.17 5.68
CA GLY A 56 -4.88 24.51 5.19
C GLY A 56 -4.73 24.72 3.68
N ARG A 57 -5.54 25.63 3.13
CA ARG A 57 -5.39 26.06 1.73
C ARG A 57 -4.13 26.92 1.66
N GLY A 58 -3.13 26.45 0.91
CA GLY A 58 -2.01 27.28 0.47
C GLY A 58 -2.51 28.46 -0.35
#